data_AF-A0AAD8A0D0-F1
#
_entry.id   AF-A0AAD8A0D0-F1
#
_cell.length_a   1.000
_cell.length_b   1.000
_cell.length_c   1.000
_cell.angle_alpha   90.00
_cell.angle_beta   90.00
_cell.angle_gamma   90.00
#
_symmetry.space_group_name_H-M   'P 1'
#
loop_
_entity.id
_entity.type
_entity.pdbx_description
1 polymer ?
#
loop_
_entity_poly.entity_id
_entity_poly.type
_entity_poly.pdbx_seq_one_letter_code
_entity_poly.pdbx_strand_id
1 'polypeptide(L)'
;MAASRWTVLEQGMKEETGWLQVATLKGFQIFRGVNSSDYDQYINLYQTLSSDVAVHYARIIQLLSIAHRLQELVTCLGLEARYDEHLETILKLQDDVNTNLQRLLTFRDTWTLHEVMINKLEYWMREAEQDLDAMSAHSVTTGGNMRQFWELKAQYEVHNNIHNEAVTTFESAIKIIPVADEVVQRQLNAELEKRWKEVANRIHGIQDSLMQNISAQDVPLNNKLSALEKELQEIKSTLDDIHDVIKYEDDLDLYIERLQVLHDRVGNIEEELGRLGLLSSTETEKVIAVLSTADELDMHLLEELEELTLQREASEKLGSDVVEQAVINRQQLETELELNSSLLQNADELGLIVMELSRPDELPGIQGLIDEYQLVYKDIKARISVLKAECQQQAEMKKKVEEVDESVQVSTLRFEQDTAVQVDTLPPLMRLTSRDAYLYELEAALRESSQNLDCLEEALRCPTPQQVSRSHRNSSQLSKLIATCESKHRTDQAFKYFVD
;
A
#
# COMPACT_ATOMS: atom_id res chain seq x y z
N MET A 1 0.26 -57.95 31.99
CA MET A 1 0.40 -57.00 30.86
C MET A 1 -0.82 -56.11 30.67
N ALA A 2 -2.07 -56.62 30.66
CA ALA A 2 -3.26 -55.76 30.51
C ALA A 2 -3.44 -54.76 31.68
N ALA A 3 -3.26 -55.20 32.93
CA ALA A 3 -3.40 -54.34 34.11
C ALA A 3 -2.40 -53.17 34.17
N SER A 4 -1.15 -53.39 33.73
CA SER A 4 -0.14 -52.32 33.66
C SER A 4 -0.45 -51.31 32.57
N ARG A 5 -0.91 -51.76 31.40
CA ARG A 5 -1.37 -50.89 30.31
C ARG A 5 -2.60 -50.07 30.72
N TRP A 6 -3.54 -50.67 31.45
CA TRP A 6 -4.73 -50.00 31.97
C TRP A 6 -4.37 -48.87 32.95
N THR A 7 -3.42 -49.12 33.85
CA THR A 7 -2.97 -48.10 34.84
C THR A 7 -2.32 -46.91 34.15
N VAL A 8 -1.50 -47.15 33.11
CA VAL A 8 -0.89 -46.09 32.30
C VAL A 8 -1.96 -45.27 31.56
N LEU A 9 -3.01 -45.95 31.05
CA LEU A 9 -4.11 -45.32 30.33
C LEU A 9 -4.93 -44.37 31.22
N GLU A 10 -5.24 -44.82 32.44
CA GLU A 10 -6.05 -44.08 33.42
C GLU A 10 -5.30 -42.88 34.00
N GLN A 11 -4.03 -43.09 34.36
CA GLN A 11 -3.18 -42.00 34.85
C GLN A 11 -2.89 -40.98 33.74
N GLY A 12 -2.58 -41.44 32.53
CA GLY A 12 -2.37 -40.58 31.38
C GLY A 12 -3.58 -39.70 31.10
N MET A 13 -4.79 -40.27 31.04
CA MET A 13 -5.98 -39.46 30.81
C MET A 13 -6.28 -38.46 31.92
N LYS A 14 -6.08 -38.83 33.18
CA LYS A 14 -6.30 -37.89 34.28
C LYS A 14 -5.42 -36.65 34.17
N GLU A 15 -4.17 -36.83 33.75
CA GLU A 15 -3.25 -35.71 33.51
C GLU A 15 -3.69 -34.88 32.30
N GLU A 16 -4.07 -35.51 31.20
CA GLU A 16 -4.54 -34.82 29.98
C GLU A 16 -5.82 -34.02 30.24
N THR A 17 -6.82 -34.60 30.92
CA THR A 17 -8.06 -33.89 31.28
C THR A 17 -7.77 -32.67 32.15
N GLY A 18 -6.85 -32.81 33.13
CA GLY A 18 -6.47 -31.73 34.02
C GLY A 18 -5.77 -30.57 33.31
N TRP A 19 -4.82 -30.89 32.42
CA TRP A 19 -4.13 -29.89 31.61
C TRP A 19 -5.10 -29.20 30.64
N LEU A 20 -5.91 -29.96 29.92
CA LEU A 20 -6.86 -29.45 28.93
C LEU A 20 -7.84 -28.46 29.56
N GLN A 21 -8.38 -28.77 30.74
CA GLN A 21 -9.27 -27.87 31.46
C GLN A 21 -8.62 -26.51 31.76
N VAL A 22 -7.35 -26.50 32.17
CA VAL A 22 -6.59 -25.26 32.44
C VAL A 22 -6.24 -24.53 31.15
N ALA A 23 -5.81 -25.25 30.12
CA ALA A 23 -5.40 -24.69 28.83
C ALA A 23 -6.59 -24.04 28.11
N THR A 24 -7.76 -24.68 28.10
CA THR A 24 -9.00 -24.12 27.54
C THR A 24 -9.43 -22.85 28.27
N LEU A 25 -9.39 -22.83 29.61
CA LEU A 25 -9.71 -21.63 30.38
C LEU A 25 -8.76 -20.47 30.11
N LYS A 26 -7.46 -20.75 29.99
CA LYS A 26 -6.46 -19.75 29.62
C LYS A 26 -6.70 -19.23 28.21
N GLY A 27 -6.82 -20.11 27.21
CA GLY A 27 -6.99 -19.73 25.79
C GLY A 27 -8.18 -18.78 25.54
N PHE A 28 -9.29 -18.93 26.28
CA PHE A 28 -10.48 -18.10 26.09
C PHE A 28 -10.48 -16.74 26.80
N GLN A 29 -9.60 -16.49 27.78
CA GLN A 29 -9.67 -15.29 28.62
C GLN A 29 -8.68 -14.18 28.24
N ILE A 30 -7.73 -14.45 27.34
CA ILE A 30 -6.49 -13.66 27.26
C ILE A 30 -6.62 -12.38 26.40
N PHE A 31 -7.51 -12.33 25.39
CA PHE A 31 -7.68 -11.12 24.55
C PHE A 31 -8.34 -9.92 25.24
N ARG A 32 -8.87 -10.07 26.47
CA ARG A 32 -9.58 -8.97 27.14
C ARG A 32 -8.66 -7.91 27.77
N GLY A 33 -7.34 -8.06 27.67
CA GLY A 33 -6.38 -7.17 28.31
C GLY A 33 -5.12 -6.88 27.51
N VAL A 34 -5.07 -7.23 26.22
CA VAL A 34 -3.91 -6.92 25.37
C VAL A 34 -3.86 -5.41 25.16
N ASN A 35 -2.73 -4.79 25.48
CA ASN A 35 -2.44 -3.39 25.19
C ASN A 35 -1.56 -3.25 23.94
N SER A 36 -1.54 -2.05 23.39
CA SER A 36 -0.66 -1.65 22.29
C SER A 36 0.83 -1.78 22.61
N SER A 37 1.22 -1.97 23.87
CA SER A 37 2.62 -2.01 24.31
C SER A 37 3.07 -3.37 24.87
N ASP A 38 2.16 -4.31 25.10
CA ASP A 38 2.47 -5.59 25.73
C ASP A 38 2.08 -6.82 24.88
N TYR A 39 1.58 -6.60 23.66
CA TYR A 39 1.17 -7.66 22.72
C TYR A 39 2.26 -8.72 22.46
N ASP A 40 3.54 -8.37 22.52
CA ASP A 40 4.65 -9.32 22.37
C ASP A 40 4.68 -10.37 23.49
N GLN A 41 4.27 -10.00 24.71
CA GLN A 41 4.15 -10.95 25.82
C GLN A 41 3.07 -12.00 25.53
N TYR A 42 1.98 -11.57 24.89
CA TYR A 42 0.90 -12.44 24.46
C TYR A 42 1.33 -13.33 23.29
N ILE A 43 2.11 -12.83 22.32
CA ILE A 43 2.70 -13.64 21.26
C ILE A 43 3.54 -14.79 21.85
N ASN A 44 4.46 -14.47 22.77
CA ASN A 44 5.31 -15.46 23.42
C ASN A 44 4.48 -16.52 24.20
N LEU A 45 3.41 -16.08 24.87
CA LEU A 45 2.49 -16.97 25.58
C LEU A 45 1.78 -17.93 24.62
N TYR A 46 1.25 -17.44 23.50
CA TYR A 46 0.56 -18.26 22.50
C TYR A 46 1.51 -19.20 21.74
N GLN A 47 2.75 -18.79 21.48
CA GLN A 47 3.79 -19.66 20.93
C GLN A 47 4.12 -20.83 21.87
N THR A 48 4.27 -20.53 23.17
CA THR A 48 4.50 -21.56 24.19
C THR A 48 3.30 -22.51 24.28
N LEU A 49 2.08 -21.96 24.34
CA LEU A 49 0.86 -22.75 24.39
C LEU A 49 0.67 -23.63 23.14
N SER A 50 1.02 -23.13 21.95
CA SER A 50 0.98 -23.91 20.71
C SER A 50 1.94 -25.11 20.76
N SER A 51 3.15 -24.91 21.29
CA SER A 51 4.10 -26.01 21.53
C SER A 51 3.56 -27.02 22.53
N ASP A 52 2.96 -26.57 23.65
CA ASP A 52 2.37 -27.47 24.64
C ASP A 52 1.21 -28.28 24.05
N VAL A 53 0.32 -27.64 23.29
CA VAL A 53 -0.79 -28.31 22.58
C VAL A 53 -0.27 -29.42 21.67
N ALA A 54 0.83 -29.19 20.94
CA ALA A 54 1.43 -30.22 20.08
C ALA A 54 1.94 -31.44 20.87
N VAL A 55 2.54 -31.22 22.05
CA VAL A 55 3.00 -32.30 22.94
C VAL A 55 1.81 -33.10 23.48
N HIS A 56 0.77 -32.42 23.96
CA HIS A 56 -0.43 -33.05 24.51
C HIS A 56 -1.24 -33.78 23.42
N TYR A 57 -1.32 -33.23 22.21
CA TYR A 57 -1.90 -33.91 21.05
C TYR A 57 -1.18 -35.24 20.75
N ALA A 58 0.15 -35.23 20.65
CA ALA A 58 0.94 -36.44 20.42
C ALA A 58 0.73 -37.48 21.54
N ARG A 59 0.61 -37.02 22.78
CA ARG A 59 0.33 -37.88 23.93
C ARG A 59 -1.06 -38.50 23.89
N ILE A 60 -2.10 -37.78 23.48
CA ILE A 60 -3.44 -38.35 23.28
C ILE A 60 -3.43 -39.42 22.19
N ILE A 61 -2.74 -39.19 21.07
CA ILE A 61 -2.60 -40.20 20.00
C ILE A 61 -1.92 -41.48 20.53
N GLN A 62 -0.88 -41.33 21.37
CA GLN A 62 -0.25 -42.48 22.03
C GLN A 62 -1.22 -43.22 22.96
N LEU A 63 -1.97 -42.50 23.80
CA LEU A 63 -2.96 -43.10 24.70
C LEU A 63 -4.08 -43.81 23.94
N LEU A 64 -4.56 -43.22 22.84
CA LEU A 64 -5.54 -43.83 21.94
C LEU A 64 -5.02 -45.16 21.37
N SER A 65 -3.74 -45.21 20.95
CA SER A 65 -3.12 -46.45 20.44
C SER A 65 -3.05 -47.55 21.52
N ILE A 66 -2.81 -47.18 22.79
CA ILE A 66 -2.79 -48.11 23.91
C ILE A 66 -4.22 -48.59 24.22
N ALA A 67 -5.22 -47.70 24.14
CA ALA A 67 -6.63 -48.03 24.33
C ALA A 67 -7.08 -49.06 23.29
N HIS A 68 -6.74 -48.85 22.02
CA HIS A 68 -7.04 -49.78 20.92
C HIS A 68 -6.46 -51.18 21.18
N ARG A 69 -5.16 -51.26 21.49
CA ARG A 69 -4.46 -52.52 21.82
C ARG A 69 -4.98 -53.19 23.10
N LEU A 70 -5.62 -52.45 24.00
CA LEU A 70 -6.27 -53.00 25.19
C LEU A 70 -7.67 -53.52 24.88
N GLN A 71 -8.41 -52.83 24.02
CA GLN A 71 -9.74 -53.22 23.57
C GLN A 71 -9.70 -54.52 22.74
N GLU A 72 -8.60 -54.79 22.04
CA GLU A 72 -8.31 -56.10 21.43
C GLU A 72 -8.16 -57.24 22.44
N LEU A 73 -7.75 -56.93 23.68
CA LEU A 73 -7.43 -57.91 24.73
C LEU A 73 -8.53 -58.06 25.79
N VAL A 74 -9.41 -57.06 25.92
CA VAL A 74 -10.44 -56.98 26.97
C VAL A 74 -11.74 -56.48 26.36
N THR A 75 -12.86 -57.14 26.67
CA THR A 75 -14.20 -56.70 26.25
C THR A 75 -14.63 -55.46 27.04
N CYS A 76 -14.19 -54.28 26.59
CA CYS A 76 -14.58 -52.99 27.16
C CYS A 76 -15.17 -52.12 26.04
N LEU A 77 -16.50 -52.05 25.99
CA LEU A 77 -17.21 -51.25 24.99
C LEU A 77 -17.09 -49.76 25.34
N GLY A 78 -16.66 -48.95 24.36
CA GLY A 78 -16.63 -47.48 24.49
C GLY A 78 -15.42 -46.92 25.23
N LEU A 79 -14.33 -47.68 25.38
CA LEU A 79 -13.07 -47.16 25.93
C LEU A 79 -12.49 -46.06 25.03
N GLU A 80 -12.43 -46.30 23.72
CA GLU A 80 -11.93 -45.36 22.71
C GLU A 80 -12.71 -44.04 22.66
N ALA A 81 -14.04 -44.09 22.80
CA ALA A 81 -14.92 -42.93 22.66
C ALA A 81 -14.57 -41.76 23.62
N ARG A 82 -14.01 -42.05 24.80
CA ARG A 82 -13.57 -41.02 25.77
C ARG A 82 -12.30 -40.28 25.32
N TYR A 83 -11.45 -40.95 24.56
CA TYR A 83 -10.22 -40.39 24.02
C TYR A 83 -10.52 -39.59 22.75
N ASP A 84 -11.50 -40.04 21.96
CA ASP A 84 -12.00 -39.29 20.80
C ASP A 84 -12.58 -37.92 21.20
N GLU A 85 -13.36 -37.84 22.28
CA GLU A 85 -13.88 -36.57 22.81
C GLU A 85 -12.78 -35.61 23.27
N HIS A 86 -11.72 -36.14 23.92
CA HIS A 86 -10.57 -35.33 24.31
C HIS A 86 -9.73 -34.88 23.12
N LEU A 87 -9.57 -35.75 22.12
CA LEU A 87 -8.88 -35.44 20.87
C LEU A 87 -9.60 -34.31 20.13
N GLU A 88 -10.94 -34.36 20.02
CA GLU A 88 -11.74 -33.30 19.42
C GLU A 88 -11.53 -31.96 20.15
N THR A 89 -11.49 -31.98 21.48
CA THR A 89 -11.28 -30.78 22.28
C THR A 89 -9.87 -30.21 22.13
N ILE A 90 -8.82 -31.05 22.07
CA ILE A 90 -7.45 -30.60 21.79
C ILE A 90 -7.35 -30.00 20.38
N LEU A 91 -7.99 -30.60 19.37
CA LEU A 91 -7.96 -30.08 18.01
C LEU A 91 -8.64 -28.70 17.92
N LYS A 92 -9.76 -28.50 18.62
CA LYS A 92 -10.40 -27.18 18.72
C LYS A 92 -9.49 -26.16 19.40
N LEU A 93 -8.86 -26.54 20.51
CA LEU A 93 -7.90 -25.68 21.21
C LEU A 93 -6.70 -25.33 20.32
N GLN A 94 -6.21 -26.28 19.52
CA GLN A 94 -5.11 -26.06 18.59
C GLN A 94 -5.48 -25.02 17.53
N ASP A 95 -6.66 -25.14 16.94
CA ASP A 95 -7.18 -24.19 15.95
C ASP A 95 -7.36 -22.79 16.55
N ASP A 96 -7.96 -22.71 17.75
CA ASP A 96 -8.14 -21.46 18.48
C ASP A 96 -6.79 -20.79 18.79
N VAL A 97 -5.81 -21.55 19.30
CA VAL A 97 -4.48 -21.04 19.66
C VAL A 97 -3.74 -20.54 18.42
N ASN A 98 -3.78 -21.29 17.32
CA ASN A 98 -3.10 -20.91 16.08
C ASN A 98 -3.75 -19.69 15.43
N THR A 99 -5.08 -19.65 15.33
CA THR A 99 -5.82 -18.49 14.79
C THR A 99 -5.50 -17.22 15.58
N ASN A 100 -5.50 -17.32 16.91
CA ASN A 100 -5.21 -16.20 17.79
C ASN A 100 -3.75 -15.75 17.73
N LEU A 101 -2.81 -16.69 17.62
CA LEU A 101 -1.39 -16.37 17.40
C LEU A 101 -1.21 -15.62 16.08
N GLN A 102 -1.85 -16.07 15.00
CA GLN A 102 -1.77 -15.38 13.70
C GLN A 102 -2.33 -13.96 13.75
N ARG A 103 -3.45 -13.75 14.46
CA ARG A 103 -4.00 -12.41 14.68
C ARG A 103 -3.02 -11.52 15.46
N LEU A 104 -2.39 -12.02 16.51
CA LEU A 104 -1.40 -11.27 17.28
C LEU A 104 -0.16 -10.91 16.44
N LEU A 105 0.34 -11.84 15.63
CA LEU A 105 1.46 -11.59 14.73
C LEU A 105 1.10 -10.55 13.67
N THR A 106 -0.07 -10.66 13.05
CA THR A 106 -0.56 -9.65 12.11
C THR A 106 -0.68 -8.29 12.78
N PHE A 107 -1.25 -8.25 13.99
CA PHE A 107 -1.37 -7.00 14.74
C PHE A 107 -0.02 -6.36 14.99
N ARG A 108 0.99 -7.12 15.45
CA ARG A 108 2.36 -6.61 15.63
C ARG A 108 2.89 -6.02 14.34
N ASP A 109 2.79 -6.74 13.23
CA ASP A 109 3.38 -6.30 11.96
C ASP A 109 2.70 -5.02 11.46
N THR A 110 1.38 -4.91 11.56
CA THR A 110 0.63 -3.69 11.21
C THR A 110 0.88 -2.54 12.19
N TRP A 111 0.93 -2.82 13.49
CA TRP A 111 1.13 -1.81 14.53
C TRP A 111 2.54 -1.22 14.50
N THR A 112 3.57 -2.06 14.32
CA THR A 112 4.95 -1.59 14.18
C THR A 112 5.15 -0.73 12.94
N LEU A 113 4.51 -1.08 11.82
CA LEU A 113 4.50 -0.24 10.62
C LEU A 113 3.87 1.14 10.91
N HIS A 114 2.71 1.16 11.57
CA HIS A 114 2.08 2.41 12.02
C HIS A 114 3.00 3.24 12.93
N GLU A 115 3.64 2.62 13.93
CA GLU A 115 4.57 3.31 14.83
C GLU A 115 5.74 3.95 14.07
N VAL A 116 6.32 3.25 13.07
CA VAL A 116 7.39 3.80 12.24
C VAL A 116 6.90 5.03 11.47
N MET A 117 5.72 4.97 10.84
CA MET A 117 5.15 6.11 10.12
C MET A 117 4.87 7.30 11.03
N ILE A 118 4.28 7.08 12.20
CA ILE A 118 3.99 8.15 13.17
C ILE A 118 5.28 8.79 13.68
N ASN A 119 6.32 8.00 13.94
CA ASN A 119 7.62 8.54 14.34
C ASN A 119 8.26 9.41 13.24
N LYS A 120 8.17 8.98 11.97
CA LYS A 120 8.62 9.78 10.81
C LYS A 120 7.83 11.10 10.74
N LEU A 121 6.50 11.04 10.84
CA LEU A 121 5.61 12.21 10.80
C LEU A 121 5.88 13.19 11.95
N GLU A 122 6.03 12.71 13.19
CA GLU A 122 6.32 13.55 14.35
C GLU A 122 7.67 14.27 14.22
N TYR A 123 8.69 13.56 13.74
CA TYR A 123 10.01 14.17 13.51
C TYR A 123 9.91 15.29 12.46
N TRP A 124 9.30 15.01 11.32
CA TRP A 124 9.16 16.01 10.25
C TRP A 124 8.27 17.17 10.66
N MET A 125 7.11 16.93 11.27
CA MET A 125 6.20 17.99 11.69
C MET A 125 6.87 18.97 12.65
N ARG A 126 7.71 18.49 13.56
CA ARG A 126 8.45 19.36 14.47
C ARG A 126 9.42 20.29 13.73
N GLU A 127 10.07 19.82 12.67
CA GLU A 127 10.97 20.64 11.85
C GLU A 127 10.14 21.60 10.97
N ALA A 128 9.06 21.11 10.34
CA ALA A 128 8.14 21.92 9.54
C ALA A 128 7.49 23.06 10.34
N GLU A 129 7.08 22.80 11.58
CA GLU A 129 6.55 23.82 12.51
C GLU A 129 7.59 24.93 12.75
N GLN A 130 8.87 24.59 12.94
CA GLN A 130 9.96 25.55 13.12
C GLN A 130 10.22 26.37 11.85
N ASP A 131 10.21 25.72 10.68
CA ASP A 131 10.41 26.38 9.39
C ASP A 131 9.25 27.33 9.08
N LEU A 132 8.01 26.92 9.32
CA LEU A 132 6.82 27.77 9.17
C LEU A 132 6.85 28.96 10.14
N ASP A 133 7.37 28.79 11.35
CA ASP A 133 7.55 29.90 12.30
C ASP A 133 8.58 30.90 11.76
N ALA A 134 9.72 30.41 11.25
CA ALA A 134 10.75 31.24 10.64
C ALA A 134 10.25 32.00 9.40
N MET A 135 9.47 31.35 8.54
CA MET A 135 8.84 31.95 7.36
C MET A 135 7.74 32.96 7.73
N SER A 136 6.97 32.72 8.79
CA SER A 136 5.96 33.68 9.25
C SER A 136 6.58 34.98 9.79
N ALA A 137 7.81 34.91 10.33
CA ALA A 137 8.53 36.05 10.86
C ALA A 137 9.15 36.96 9.78
N HIS A 138 9.40 36.43 8.58
CA HIS A 138 10.03 37.14 7.46
C HIS A 138 9.10 37.10 6.25
N SER A 139 8.56 38.22 5.77
CA SER A 139 7.59 38.18 4.67
C SER A 139 8.13 37.37 3.49
N VAL A 140 7.38 36.32 3.10
CA VAL A 140 7.75 35.34 2.06
C VAL A 140 8.05 36.02 0.71
N THR A 141 7.59 37.25 0.53
CA THR A 141 7.74 38.12 -0.64
C THR A 141 9.18 38.52 -0.99
N THR A 142 10.17 38.21 -0.15
CA THR A 142 11.59 38.47 -0.45
C THR A 142 12.20 37.17 -0.94
N GLY A 143 12.55 37.06 -2.22
CA GLY A 143 12.86 35.82 -2.96
C GLY A 143 14.01 34.90 -2.48
N GLY A 144 14.38 34.93 -1.20
CA GLY A 144 15.07 33.83 -0.52
C GLY A 144 14.11 32.82 0.15
N ASN A 145 12.90 33.26 0.54
CA ASN A 145 11.94 32.40 1.25
C ASN A 145 11.07 31.54 0.31
N MET A 146 11.03 31.87 -0.99
CA MET A 146 10.20 31.16 -1.97
C MET A 146 10.73 29.74 -2.23
N ARG A 147 12.03 29.60 -2.48
CA ARG A 147 12.68 28.29 -2.63
C ARG A 147 12.50 27.41 -1.40
N GLN A 148 12.66 27.98 -0.21
CA GLN A 148 12.47 27.25 1.05
C GLN A 148 11.01 26.82 1.25
N PHE A 149 10.06 27.65 0.83
CA PHE A 149 8.64 27.30 0.86
C PHE A 149 8.31 26.14 -0.09
N TRP A 150 8.77 26.18 -1.34
CA TRP A 150 8.51 25.10 -2.29
C TRP A 150 9.17 23.78 -1.88
N GLU A 151 10.36 23.85 -1.27
CA GLU A 151 10.99 22.69 -0.65
C GLU A 151 10.15 22.12 0.50
N LEU A 152 9.66 22.97 1.41
CA LEU A 152 8.78 22.56 2.49
C LEU A 152 7.45 21.98 1.97
N LYS A 153 6.92 22.53 0.88
CA LYS A 153 5.70 22.04 0.22
C LYS A 153 5.91 20.65 -0.38
N ALA A 154 7.03 20.41 -1.06
CA ALA A 154 7.39 19.09 -1.58
C ALA A 154 7.54 18.06 -0.44
N GLN A 155 8.23 18.42 0.63
CA GLN A 155 8.33 17.55 1.80
C GLN A 155 6.95 17.26 2.41
N TYR A 156 6.05 18.25 2.47
CA TYR A 156 4.70 18.05 2.95
C TYR A 156 3.94 17.01 2.12
N GLU A 157 4.05 17.01 0.79
CA GLU A 157 3.34 16.02 -0.04
C GLU A 157 3.85 14.59 0.19
N VAL A 158 5.18 14.39 0.31
CA VAL A 158 5.76 13.10 0.74
C VAL A 158 5.15 12.63 2.06
N HIS A 159 5.12 13.52 3.05
CA HIS A 159 4.61 13.19 4.39
C HIS A 159 3.08 13.06 4.40
N ASN A 160 2.37 13.68 3.48
CA ASN A 160 0.92 13.56 3.32
C ASN A 160 0.56 12.14 2.86
N ASN A 161 1.37 11.54 1.98
CA ASN A 161 1.24 10.14 1.61
C ASN A 161 1.44 9.23 2.83
N ILE A 162 2.52 9.46 3.61
CA ILE A 162 2.79 8.72 4.86
C ILE A 162 1.67 8.90 5.89
N HIS A 163 1.11 10.11 6.01
CA HIS A 163 0.00 10.41 6.92
C HIS A 163 -1.25 9.63 6.55
N ASN A 164 -1.64 9.63 5.28
CA ASN A 164 -2.78 8.88 4.78
C ASN A 164 -2.63 7.37 5.05
N GLU A 165 -1.43 6.82 4.79
CA GLU A 165 -1.11 5.42 5.07
C GLU A 165 -1.08 5.11 6.59
N ALA A 166 -0.60 6.04 7.42
CA ALA A 166 -0.61 5.88 8.87
C ALA A 166 -2.03 5.78 9.43
N VAL A 167 -2.97 6.58 8.91
CA VAL A 167 -4.38 6.56 9.31
C VAL A 167 -5.05 5.23 8.92
N THR A 168 -4.83 4.74 7.69
CA THR A 168 -5.41 3.47 7.24
C THR A 168 -4.82 2.29 8.01
N THR A 169 -3.50 2.30 8.25
CA THR A 169 -2.78 1.26 8.98
C THR A 169 -3.21 1.19 10.45
N PHE A 170 -3.45 2.35 11.09
CA PHE A 170 -4.00 2.40 12.45
C PHE A 170 -5.37 1.73 12.53
N GLU A 171 -6.30 2.11 11.66
CA GLU A 171 -7.66 1.54 11.67
C GLU A 171 -7.64 0.06 11.31
N SER A 172 -6.71 -0.38 10.46
CA SER A 172 -6.49 -1.80 10.19
C SER A 172 -6.02 -2.53 11.45
N ALA A 173 -4.99 -2.02 12.13
CA ALA A 173 -4.43 -2.64 13.33
C ALA A 173 -5.48 -2.84 14.44
N ILE A 174 -6.25 -1.79 14.77
CA ILE A 174 -7.28 -1.83 15.82
C ILE A 174 -8.40 -2.83 15.50
N LYS A 175 -8.66 -3.13 14.21
CA LYS A 175 -9.64 -4.14 13.81
C LYS A 175 -9.14 -5.58 13.99
N ILE A 176 -7.82 -5.81 13.97
CA ILE A 176 -7.25 -7.17 14.04
C ILE A 176 -7.49 -7.78 15.42
N ILE A 177 -7.17 -7.05 16.50
CA ILE A 177 -7.43 -7.46 17.89
C ILE A 177 -8.00 -6.27 18.68
N PRO A 178 -8.97 -6.51 19.59
CA PRO A 178 -9.42 -5.47 20.50
C PRO A 178 -8.30 -5.16 21.50
N VAL A 179 -7.88 -3.90 21.53
CA VAL A 179 -6.81 -3.42 22.41
C VAL A 179 -7.43 -2.71 23.61
N ALA A 180 -6.96 -3.00 24.83
CA ALA A 180 -7.54 -2.44 26.05
C ALA A 180 -7.29 -0.93 26.20
N ASP A 181 -6.23 -0.39 25.60
CA ASP A 181 -5.90 1.04 25.57
C ASP A 181 -6.34 1.76 24.28
N GLU A 182 -7.24 1.18 23.49
CA GLU A 182 -7.73 1.77 22.22
C GLU A 182 -8.17 3.23 22.36
N VAL A 183 -8.89 3.56 23.44
CA VAL A 183 -9.37 4.93 23.69
C VAL A 183 -8.21 5.92 23.83
N VAL A 184 -7.12 5.52 24.48
CA VAL A 184 -5.92 6.35 24.66
C VAL A 184 -5.20 6.51 23.31
N GLN A 185 -5.06 5.42 22.56
CA GLN A 185 -4.42 5.45 21.23
C GLN A 185 -5.19 6.34 20.24
N ARG A 186 -6.53 6.25 20.23
CA ARG A 186 -7.38 7.14 19.42
C ARG A 186 -7.25 8.60 19.83
N GLN A 187 -7.05 8.90 21.12
CA GLN A 187 -6.81 10.26 21.58
C GLN A 187 -5.46 10.79 21.09
N LEU A 188 -4.38 10.02 21.22
CA LEU A 188 -3.06 10.40 20.72
C LEU A 188 -3.09 10.66 19.21
N ASN A 189 -3.74 9.78 18.43
CA ASN A 189 -3.88 9.96 16.99
C ASN A 189 -4.72 11.21 16.64
N ALA A 190 -5.75 11.53 17.44
CA ALA A 190 -6.55 12.74 17.24
C ALA A 190 -5.76 14.04 17.54
N GLU A 191 -4.83 14.00 18.52
CA GLU A 191 -3.94 15.12 18.82
C GLU A 191 -2.92 15.33 17.69
N LEU A 192 -2.35 14.24 17.17
CA LEU A 192 -1.46 14.26 15.99
C LEU A 192 -2.19 14.82 14.77
N GLU A 193 -3.40 14.33 14.48
CA GLU A 193 -4.24 14.77 13.37
C GLU A 193 -4.56 16.27 13.44
N LYS A 194 -4.78 16.79 14.65
CA LYS A 194 -5.01 18.22 14.86
C LYS A 194 -3.77 19.04 14.49
N ARG A 195 -2.57 18.60 14.91
CA ARG A 195 -1.31 19.27 14.57
C ARG A 195 -1.00 19.18 13.08
N TRP A 196 -1.21 18.01 12.48
CA TRP A 196 -1.09 17.80 11.03
C TRP A 196 -1.93 18.81 10.25
N LYS A 197 -3.23 18.93 10.60
CA LYS A 197 -4.12 19.92 10.00
C LYS A 197 -3.66 21.36 10.19
N GLU A 198 -3.07 21.70 11.34
CA GLU A 198 -2.52 23.03 11.58
C GLU A 198 -1.34 23.34 10.64
N VAL A 199 -0.39 22.41 10.52
CA VAL A 199 0.74 22.51 9.58
C VAL A 199 0.23 22.63 8.14
N ALA A 200 -0.68 21.74 7.72
CA ALA A 200 -1.28 21.75 6.40
C ALA A 200 -1.95 23.11 6.10
N ASN A 201 -2.78 23.61 7.02
CA ASN A 201 -3.47 24.90 6.84
C ASN A 201 -2.50 26.07 6.74
N ARG A 202 -1.39 26.05 7.48
CA ARG A 202 -0.35 27.09 7.40
C ARG A 202 0.35 27.07 6.04
N ILE A 203 0.69 25.89 5.53
CA ILE A 203 1.31 25.72 4.20
C ILE A 203 0.37 26.23 3.11
N HIS A 204 -0.90 25.80 3.11
CA HIS A 204 -1.90 26.28 2.14
C HIS A 204 -2.14 27.79 2.26
N GLY A 205 -2.18 28.35 3.48
CA GLY A 205 -2.33 29.78 3.68
C GLY A 205 -1.16 30.61 3.11
N ILE A 206 0.08 30.10 3.17
CA ILE A 206 1.22 30.73 2.52
C ILE A 206 1.08 30.64 0.99
N GLN A 207 0.73 29.47 0.45
CA GLN A 207 0.49 29.26 -0.98
C GLN A 207 -0.57 30.24 -1.53
N ASP A 208 -1.72 30.34 -0.86
CA ASP A 208 -2.80 31.25 -1.24
C ASP A 208 -2.36 32.70 -1.20
N SER A 209 -1.58 33.09 -0.19
CA SER A 209 -1.04 34.45 -0.07
C SER A 209 -0.09 34.78 -1.22
N LEU A 210 0.75 33.82 -1.65
CA LEU A 210 1.66 33.98 -2.79
C LEU A 210 0.89 34.13 -4.10
N MET A 211 -0.12 33.30 -4.33
CA MET A 211 -1.01 33.38 -5.49
C MET A 211 -1.73 34.72 -5.55
N GLN A 212 -2.34 35.16 -4.44
CA GLN A 212 -3.09 36.43 -4.39
C GLN A 212 -2.23 37.67 -4.64
N ASN A 213 -0.98 37.68 -4.17
CA ASN A 213 -0.06 38.80 -4.38
C ASN A 213 0.22 39.07 -5.87
N ILE A 214 0.29 38.02 -6.68
CA ILE A 214 0.54 38.13 -8.13
C ILE A 214 -0.74 38.53 -8.87
N SER A 215 -1.89 37.97 -8.47
CA SER A 215 -3.17 38.25 -9.12
C SER A 215 -3.78 39.62 -8.72
N ALA A 216 -3.28 40.30 -7.68
CA ALA A 216 -3.78 41.58 -7.18
C ALA A 216 -3.90 42.67 -8.28
N GLN A 217 -5.08 43.28 -8.44
CA GLN A 217 -5.37 44.25 -9.52
C GLN A 217 -4.53 45.54 -9.45
N ASP A 218 -4.02 45.88 -8.27
CA ASP A 218 -3.35 47.15 -8.00
C ASP A 218 -1.87 47.16 -8.42
N VAL A 219 -1.32 45.99 -8.81
CA VAL A 219 0.09 45.85 -9.21
C VAL A 219 0.23 46.10 -10.72
N PRO A 220 1.14 47.00 -11.14
CA PRO A 220 1.40 47.25 -12.57
C PRO A 220 1.78 45.98 -13.33
N LEU A 221 1.27 45.84 -14.57
CA LEU A 221 1.44 44.63 -15.39
C LEU A 221 2.92 44.23 -15.57
N ASN A 222 3.79 45.19 -15.89
CA ASN A 222 5.24 44.93 -16.01
C ASN A 222 5.90 44.45 -14.71
N ASN A 223 5.38 44.85 -13.53
CA ASN A 223 5.90 44.35 -12.25
C ASN A 223 5.46 42.90 -12.01
N LYS A 224 4.22 42.55 -12.38
CA LYS A 224 3.74 41.16 -12.33
C LYS A 224 4.55 40.25 -13.24
N LEU A 225 4.78 40.69 -14.48
CA LEU A 225 5.61 39.93 -15.43
C LEU A 225 7.04 39.75 -14.91
N SER A 226 7.66 40.80 -14.36
CA SER A 226 9.02 40.66 -13.80
C SER A 226 9.07 39.73 -12.58
N ALA A 227 7.99 39.63 -11.81
CA ALA A 227 7.91 38.72 -10.66
C ALA A 227 7.79 37.27 -11.14
N LEU A 228 6.92 37.00 -12.11
CA LEU A 228 6.75 35.67 -12.72
C LEU A 228 8.03 35.20 -13.44
N GLU A 229 8.68 36.08 -14.19
CA GLU A 229 9.95 35.78 -14.86
C GLU A 229 11.06 35.46 -13.84
N LYS A 230 11.13 36.21 -12.73
CA LYS A 230 12.08 35.93 -11.65
C LYS A 230 11.81 34.59 -10.99
N GLU A 231 10.54 34.25 -10.77
CA GLU A 231 10.16 32.97 -10.17
C GLU A 231 10.49 31.78 -11.08
N LEU A 232 10.24 31.87 -12.39
CA LEU A 232 10.67 30.85 -13.35
C LEU A 232 12.19 30.64 -13.34
N GLN A 233 12.98 31.71 -13.21
CA GLN A 233 14.44 31.60 -13.07
C GLN A 233 14.85 30.94 -11.74
N GLU A 234 14.10 31.17 -10.66
CA GLU A 234 14.31 30.48 -9.38
C GLU A 234 14.00 28.99 -9.50
N ILE A 235 12.87 28.61 -10.12
CA ILE A 235 12.49 27.19 -10.38
C ILE A 235 13.57 26.50 -11.22
N LYS A 236 14.02 27.15 -12.30
CA LYS A 236 15.09 26.61 -13.15
C LYS A 236 16.39 26.39 -12.36
N SER A 237 16.79 27.36 -11.54
CA SER A 237 17.96 27.22 -10.68
C SER A 237 17.79 26.11 -9.64
N THR A 238 16.57 25.87 -9.13
CA THR A 238 16.34 24.73 -8.24
C THR A 238 16.52 23.41 -8.95
N LEU A 239 16.03 23.27 -10.18
CA LEU A 239 16.17 22.04 -10.96
C LEU A 239 17.65 21.73 -11.28
N ASP A 240 18.41 22.75 -11.68
CA ASP A 240 19.85 22.62 -11.92
C ASP A 240 20.63 22.14 -10.67
N ASP A 241 20.14 22.48 -9.47
CA ASP A 241 20.78 22.13 -8.20
C ASP A 241 20.44 20.70 -7.70
N ILE A 242 19.35 20.05 -8.16
CA ILE A 242 18.86 18.78 -7.58
C ILE A 242 19.59 17.52 -8.11
N HIS A 243 20.58 17.68 -8.98
CA HIS A 243 21.30 16.57 -9.65
C HIS A 243 22.23 15.70 -8.76
N ASP A 244 21.97 15.61 -7.45
CA ASP A 244 22.69 14.69 -6.56
C ASP A 244 22.32 13.22 -6.84
N VAL A 245 23.25 12.32 -6.56
CA VAL A 245 23.03 10.87 -6.74
C VAL A 245 21.97 10.38 -5.74
N ILE A 246 20.78 10.05 -6.24
CA ILE A 246 19.70 9.41 -5.48
C ILE A 246 20.17 8.02 -5.03
N LYS A 247 20.25 7.80 -3.71
CA LYS A 247 20.74 6.54 -3.14
C LYS A 247 19.68 5.76 -2.40
N TYR A 248 18.72 6.46 -1.80
CA TYR A 248 17.67 5.87 -0.98
C TYR A 248 16.30 6.10 -1.63
N GLU A 249 15.35 5.21 -1.33
CA GLU A 249 13.97 5.30 -1.81
C GLU A 249 13.28 6.57 -1.29
N ASP A 250 13.48 6.89 -0.01
CA ASP A 250 13.01 8.16 0.60
C ASP A 250 13.55 9.41 -0.16
N ASP A 251 14.76 9.34 -0.74
CA ASP A 251 15.33 10.44 -1.54
C ASP A 251 14.64 10.54 -2.92
N LEU A 252 14.26 9.39 -3.50
CA LEU A 252 13.56 9.31 -4.78
C LEU A 252 12.14 9.86 -4.66
N ASP A 253 11.40 9.45 -3.63
CA ASP A 253 10.04 9.94 -3.37
C ASP A 253 10.05 11.45 -3.14
N LEU A 254 11.00 11.97 -2.36
CA LEU A 254 11.15 13.41 -2.19
C LEU A 254 11.49 14.13 -3.50
N TYR A 255 12.27 13.51 -4.38
CA TYR A 255 12.58 14.13 -5.66
C TYR A 255 11.37 14.18 -6.59
N ILE A 256 10.58 13.11 -6.65
CA ILE A 256 9.34 13.06 -7.43
C ILE A 256 8.38 14.15 -6.94
N GLU A 257 8.17 14.27 -5.63
CA GLU A 257 7.27 15.28 -5.06
C GLU A 257 7.79 16.72 -5.27
N ARG A 258 9.12 16.92 -5.27
CA ARG A 258 9.71 18.21 -5.68
C ARG A 258 9.35 18.55 -7.11
N LEU A 259 9.51 17.62 -8.05
CA LEU A 259 9.19 17.85 -9.46
C LEU A 259 7.69 18.12 -9.65
N GLN A 260 6.82 17.37 -8.96
CA GLN A 260 5.36 17.59 -9.00
C GLN A 260 4.97 18.98 -8.49
N VAL A 261 5.50 19.39 -7.34
CA VAL A 261 5.23 20.73 -6.77
C VAL A 261 5.75 21.84 -7.69
N LEU A 262 6.91 21.67 -8.31
CA LEU A 262 7.44 22.63 -9.27
C LEU A 262 6.61 22.67 -10.57
N HIS A 263 6.18 21.51 -11.08
CA HIS A 263 5.31 21.39 -12.26
C HIS A 263 3.97 22.10 -12.03
N ASP A 264 3.29 21.80 -10.92
CA ASP A 264 2.06 22.49 -10.52
C ASP A 264 2.27 24.01 -10.43
N ARG A 265 3.45 24.44 -9.95
CA ARG A 265 3.77 25.86 -9.88
C ARG A 265 3.97 26.48 -11.26
N VAL A 266 4.65 25.82 -12.19
CA VAL A 266 4.82 26.29 -13.57
C VAL A 266 3.45 26.42 -14.26
N GLY A 267 2.57 25.43 -14.13
CA GLY A 267 1.20 25.51 -14.65
C GLY A 267 0.40 26.70 -14.11
N ASN A 268 0.52 27.01 -12.81
CA ASN A 268 -0.08 28.21 -12.22
C ASN A 268 0.49 29.52 -12.81
N ILE A 269 1.79 29.55 -13.12
CA ILE A 269 2.45 30.69 -13.76
C ILE A 269 1.93 30.86 -15.20
N GLU A 270 1.79 29.77 -15.95
CA GLU A 270 1.23 29.77 -17.30
C GLU A 270 -0.21 30.29 -17.32
N GLU A 271 -1.05 29.87 -16.38
CA GLU A 271 -2.41 30.37 -16.23
C GLU A 271 -2.44 31.89 -16.02
N GLU A 272 -1.57 32.42 -15.14
CA GLU A 272 -1.47 33.85 -14.88
C GLU A 272 -0.92 34.61 -16.10
N LEU A 273 0.09 34.08 -16.80
CA LEU A 273 0.60 34.65 -18.05
C LEU A 273 -0.48 34.69 -19.14
N GLY A 274 -1.28 33.62 -19.25
CA GLY A 274 -2.44 33.55 -20.13
C GLY A 274 -3.46 34.65 -19.82
N ARG A 275 -3.78 34.87 -18.54
CA ARG A 275 -4.65 35.98 -18.10
C ARG A 275 -4.05 37.34 -18.44
N LEU A 276 -2.77 37.57 -18.16
CA LEU A 276 -2.09 38.83 -18.47
C LEU A 276 -2.04 39.11 -19.97
N GLY A 277 -1.84 38.09 -20.80
CA GLY A 277 -1.84 38.18 -22.26
C GLY A 277 -3.19 38.64 -22.84
N LEU A 278 -4.30 38.32 -22.17
CA LEU A 278 -5.64 38.79 -22.55
C LEU A 278 -5.90 40.26 -22.17
N LEU A 279 -5.18 40.79 -21.16
CA LEU A 279 -5.43 42.12 -20.59
C LEU A 279 -4.71 43.26 -21.30
N SER A 280 -3.63 43.00 -22.06
CA SER A 280 -2.85 44.06 -22.71
C SER A 280 -2.21 43.63 -24.04
N SER A 281 -2.43 44.44 -25.08
CA SER A 281 -1.81 44.25 -26.40
C SER A 281 -0.42 44.87 -26.54
N THR A 282 0.06 45.63 -25.54
CA THR A 282 1.34 46.37 -25.62
C THR A 282 2.53 45.61 -25.03
N GLU A 283 2.28 44.61 -24.20
CA GLU A 283 3.33 43.78 -23.58
C GLU A 283 3.29 42.32 -24.07
N THR A 284 2.51 42.05 -25.12
CA THR A 284 2.23 40.71 -25.64
C THR A 284 3.50 39.95 -26.05
N GLU A 285 4.49 40.63 -26.64
CA GLU A 285 5.78 39.99 -27.00
C GLU A 285 6.55 39.51 -25.77
N LYS A 286 6.51 40.26 -24.66
CA LYS A 286 7.14 39.85 -23.40
C LYS A 286 6.37 38.69 -22.75
N VAL A 287 5.04 38.76 -22.75
CA VAL A 287 4.19 37.66 -22.25
C VAL A 287 4.49 36.37 -23.01
N ILE A 288 4.59 36.42 -24.33
CA ILE A 288 4.94 35.26 -25.18
C ILE A 288 6.33 34.73 -24.85
N ALA A 289 7.32 35.60 -24.66
CA ALA A 289 8.67 35.17 -24.32
C ALA A 289 8.72 34.45 -22.95
N VAL A 290 8.06 35.00 -21.93
CA VAL A 290 8.01 34.38 -20.59
C VAL A 290 7.17 33.08 -20.62
N LEU A 291 6.09 33.04 -21.38
CA LEU A 291 5.29 31.83 -21.56
C LEU A 291 6.10 30.72 -22.23
N SER A 292 6.85 31.04 -23.29
CA SER A 292 7.75 30.06 -23.93
C SER A 292 8.80 29.50 -22.96
N THR A 293 9.28 30.30 -22.01
CA THR A 293 10.21 29.80 -20.98
C THR A 293 9.53 28.94 -19.92
N ALA A 294 8.24 29.18 -19.64
CA ALA A 294 7.44 28.33 -18.77
C ALA A 294 7.19 26.98 -19.45
N ASP A 295 6.70 27.00 -20.69
CA ASP A 295 6.43 25.80 -21.50
C ASP A 295 7.69 24.90 -21.65
N GLU A 296 8.86 25.51 -21.92
CA GLU A 296 10.13 24.76 -22.01
C GLU A 296 10.49 24.09 -20.68
N LEU A 297 10.28 24.79 -19.56
CA LEU A 297 10.58 24.27 -18.23
C LEU A 297 9.59 23.18 -17.81
N ASP A 298 8.32 23.34 -18.15
CA ASP A 298 7.25 22.37 -17.89
C ASP A 298 7.54 21.03 -18.56
N MET A 299 7.93 21.08 -19.84
CA MET A 299 8.32 19.88 -20.58
C MET A 299 9.52 19.16 -19.95
N HIS A 300 10.53 19.90 -19.49
CA HIS A 300 11.68 19.32 -18.82
C HIS A 300 11.30 18.63 -17.49
N LEU A 301 10.40 19.25 -16.71
CA LEU A 301 9.92 18.68 -15.46
C LEU A 301 9.13 17.38 -15.71
N LEU A 302 8.26 17.36 -16.73
CA LEU A 302 7.48 16.18 -17.09
C LEU A 302 8.35 15.02 -17.57
N GLU A 303 9.34 15.29 -18.45
CA GLU A 303 10.26 14.26 -18.95
C GLU A 303 11.04 13.60 -17.80
N GLU A 304 11.55 14.40 -16.85
CA GLU A 304 12.30 13.88 -15.70
C GLU A 304 11.39 13.14 -14.70
N LEU A 305 10.17 13.63 -14.49
CA LEU A 305 9.17 12.97 -13.65
C LEU A 305 8.78 11.61 -14.22
N GLU A 306 8.59 11.49 -15.54
CA GLU A 306 8.30 10.21 -16.20
C GLU A 306 9.46 9.21 -16.00
N GLU A 307 10.71 9.66 -16.17
CA GLU A 307 11.89 8.79 -15.97
C GLU A 307 11.96 8.26 -14.52
N LEU A 308 11.77 9.14 -13.53
CA LEU A 308 11.90 8.79 -12.12
C LEU A 308 10.74 7.96 -11.59
N THR A 309 9.52 8.21 -12.07
CA THR A 309 8.35 7.39 -11.72
C THR A 309 8.50 5.97 -12.27
N LEU A 310 8.98 5.80 -13.50
CA LEU A 310 9.31 4.49 -14.05
C LEU A 310 10.43 3.79 -13.25
N GLN A 311 11.44 4.54 -12.79
CA GLN A 311 12.49 4.00 -11.93
C GLN A 311 11.92 3.53 -10.57
N ARG A 312 11.03 4.31 -9.97
CA ARG A 312 10.34 3.97 -8.72
C ARG A 312 9.54 2.67 -8.87
N GLU A 313 8.71 2.58 -9.90
CA GLU A 313 7.93 1.37 -10.21
C GLU A 313 8.81 0.14 -10.44
N ALA A 314 9.95 0.31 -11.13
CA ALA A 314 10.90 -0.76 -11.36
C ALA A 314 11.57 -1.25 -10.06
N SER A 315 11.93 -0.33 -9.16
CA SER A 315 12.48 -0.64 -7.83
C SER A 315 11.45 -1.37 -6.95
N GLU A 316 10.21 -0.91 -6.92
CA GLU A 316 9.10 -1.53 -6.17
C GLU A 316 8.84 -2.96 -6.67
N LYS A 317 8.80 -3.13 -8.00
CA LYS A 317 8.65 -4.44 -8.63
C LYS A 317 9.82 -5.37 -8.33
N LEU A 318 11.06 -4.89 -8.40
CA LEU A 318 12.24 -5.67 -8.06
C LEU A 318 12.21 -6.12 -6.59
N GLY A 319 11.83 -5.22 -5.68
CA GLY A 319 11.60 -5.56 -4.27
C GLY A 319 10.55 -6.66 -4.11
N SER A 320 9.45 -6.57 -4.86
CA SER A 320 8.39 -7.57 -4.88
C SER A 320 8.88 -8.94 -5.35
N ASP A 321 9.61 -8.98 -6.46
CA ASP A 321 10.16 -10.19 -7.09
C ASP A 321 11.19 -10.88 -6.18
N VAL A 322 12.05 -10.11 -5.50
CA VAL A 322 13.04 -10.65 -4.55
C VAL A 322 12.34 -11.35 -3.38
N VAL A 323 11.26 -10.77 -2.86
CA VAL A 323 10.46 -11.39 -1.79
C VAL A 323 9.78 -12.67 -2.30
N GLU A 324 9.17 -12.65 -3.49
CA GLU A 324 8.54 -13.82 -4.08
C GLU A 324 9.54 -14.96 -4.31
N GLN A 325 10.71 -14.64 -4.86
CA GLN A 325 11.78 -15.63 -5.05
C GLN A 325 12.29 -16.20 -3.73
N ALA A 326 12.37 -15.39 -2.66
CA ALA A 326 12.74 -15.86 -1.33
C ALA A 326 11.71 -16.83 -0.73
N VAL A 327 10.42 -16.65 -1.05
CA VAL A 327 9.34 -17.59 -0.68
C VAL A 327 9.48 -18.90 -1.47
N ILE A 328 9.67 -18.83 -2.79
CA ILE A 328 9.83 -20.01 -3.66
C ILE A 328 11.04 -20.85 -3.24
N ASN A 329 12.19 -20.23 -3.02
CA ASN A 329 13.41 -20.92 -2.60
C ASN A 329 13.23 -21.64 -1.26
N ARG A 330 12.46 -21.05 -0.32
CA ARG A 330 12.13 -21.70 0.96
C ARG A 330 11.20 -22.89 0.78
N GLN A 331 10.18 -22.77 -0.08
CA GLN A 331 9.27 -23.88 -0.38
C GLN A 331 10.03 -25.08 -0.97
N GLN A 332 11.02 -24.82 -1.83
CA GLN A 332 11.90 -25.85 -2.39
C GLN A 332 12.74 -26.54 -1.29
N LEU A 333 13.38 -25.76 -0.41
CA LEU A 333 14.14 -26.30 0.73
C LEU A 333 13.27 -27.16 1.67
N GLU A 334 11.99 -26.78 1.87
CA GLU A 334 11.04 -27.60 2.63
C GLU A 334 10.77 -28.94 1.95
N THR A 335 10.47 -28.94 0.64
CA THR A 335 10.22 -30.18 -0.10
C THR A 335 11.43 -31.11 -0.14
N GLU A 336 12.64 -30.56 -0.25
CA GLU A 336 13.88 -31.33 -0.18
C GLU A 336 14.09 -31.93 1.21
N LEU A 337 13.82 -31.17 2.29
CA LEU A 337 13.93 -31.68 3.65
C LEU A 337 12.92 -32.80 3.94
N GLU A 338 11.70 -32.67 3.42
CA GLU A 338 10.65 -33.67 3.57
C GLU A 338 10.95 -34.94 2.76
N LEU A 339 11.49 -34.82 1.55
CA LEU A 339 11.97 -35.96 0.76
C LEU A 339 13.09 -36.71 1.50
N ASN A 340 14.03 -35.98 2.09
CA ASN A 340 15.17 -36.52 2.83
C ASN A 340 14.79 -37.14 4.18
N SER A 341 13.58 -36.87 4.72
CA SER A 341 13.11 -37.49 5.96
C SER A 341 13.00 -39.02 5.86
N SER A 342 12.64 -39.53 4.68
CA SER A 342 12.57 -40.97 4.40
C SER A 342 13.97 -41.61 4.35
N LEU A 343 14.98 -40.88 3.87
CA LEU A 343 16.38 -41.33 3.87
C LEU A 343 16.94 -41.38 5.28
N LEU A 344 16.58 -40.42 6.14
CA LEU A 344 16.95 -40.41 7.55
C LEU A 344 16.36 -41.62 8.29
N GLN A 345 15.08 -41.92 8.06
CA GLN A 345 14.41 -43.07 8.66
C GLN A 345 15.06 -44.39 8.22
N ASN A 346 15.42 -44.52 6.94
CA ASN A 346 16.18 -45.67 6.45
C ASN A 346 17.59 -45.75 7.07
N ALA A 347 18.25 -44.62 7.30
CA ALA A 347 19.55 -44.56 7.95
C ALA A 347 19.48 -44.93 9.44
N ASP A 348 18.40 -44.57 10.14
CA ASP A 348 18.13 -44.97 11.53
C ASP A 348 17.91 -46.49 11.63
N GLU A 349 17.12 -47.06 10.72
CA GLU A 349 16.85 -48.51 10.65
C GLU A 349 18.13 -49.30 10.35
N LEU A 350 18.93 -48.85 9.39
CA LEU A 350 20.22 -49.46 9.09
C LEU A 350 21.22 -49.29 10.24
N GLY A 351 21.22 -48.14 10.91
CA GLY A 351 22.04 -47.85 12.09
C GLY A 351 21.77 -48.84 13.23
N LEU A 352 20.49 -49.12 13.51
CA LEU A 352 20.06 -50.13 14.48
C LEU A 352 20.57 -51.53 14.10
N ILE A 353 20.43 -51.93 12.84
CA ILE A 353 20.90 -53.23 12.34
C ILE A 353 22.43 -53.35 12.48
N VAL A 354 23.17 -52.28 12.15
CA VAL A 354 24.63 -52.25 12.27
C VAL A 354 25.05 -52.34 13.75
N MET A 355 24.38 -51.61 14.65
CA MET A 355 24.63 -51.70 16.09
C MET A 355 24.37 -53.11 16.65
N GLU A 356 23.32 -53.81 16.20
CA GLU A 356 23.02 -55.18 16.62
C GLU A 356 24.08 -56.21 16.18
N LEU A 357 24.78 -55.95 15.07
CA LEU A 357 25.79 -56.83 14.48
C LEU A 357 27.24 -56.50 14.87
N SER A 358 27.46 -55.33 15.48
CA SER A 358 28.78 -54.80 15.84
C SER A 358 29.28 -55.24 17.22
N ARG A 359 30.59 -55.10 17.43
CA ARG A 359 31.22 -55.43 18.71
C ARG A 359 31.05 -54.27 19.72
N PRO A 360 31.08 -54.54 21.04
CA PRO A 360 30.83 -53.52 22.07
C PRO A 360 31.78 -52.32 22.04
N ASP A 361 32.99 -52.50 21.53
CA ASP A 361 34.04 -51.49 21.35
C ASP A 361 33.78 -50.56 20.15
N GLU A 362 32.95 -50.95 19.19
CA GLU A 362 32.60 -50.18 17.98
C GLU A 362 31.29 -49.37 18.17
N LEU A 363 30.44 -49.78 19.10
CA LEU A 363 29.14 -49.14 19.39
C LEU A 363 29.23 -47.63 19.66
N PRO A 364 30.20 -47.09 20.44
CA PRO A 364 30.26 -45.66 20.69
C PRO A 364 30.54 -44.83 19.43
N GLY A 365 31.31 -45.38 18.48
CA GLY A 365 31.61 -44.71 17.22
C GLY A 365 30.41 -44.69 16.27
N ILE A 366 29.67 -45.80 16.21
CA ILE A 366 28.45 -45.92 15.40
C ILE A 366 27.34 -45.01 15.96
N GLN A 367 27.15 -45.02 17.29
CA GLN A 367 26.19 -44.12 17.95
C GLN A 367 26.54 -42.65 17.72
N GLY A 368 27.83 -42.29 17.80
CA GLY A 368 28.27 -40.91 17.54
C GLY A 368 27.94 -40.41 16.12
N LEU A 369 28.09 -41.28 15.11
CA LEU A 369 27.72 -40.95 13.73
C LEU A 369 26.21 -40.80 13.55
N ILE A 370 25.41 -41.63 14.25
CA ILE A 370 23.95 -41.54 14.26
C ILE A 370 23.48 -40.24 14.90
N ASP A 371 24.02 -39.94 16.07
CA ASP A 371 23.71 -38.72 16.81
C ASP A 371 24.05 -37.47 15.98
N GLU A 372 25.17 -37.48 15.24
CA GLU A 372 25.63 -36.34 14.44
C GLU A 372 24.66 -36.00 13.30
N TYR A 373 24.23 -36.98 12.50
CA TYR A 373 23.28 -36.69 11.41
C TYR A 373 21.87 -36.36 11.95
N GLN A 374 21.45 -36.96 13.07
CA GLN A 374 20.17 -36.64 13.71
C GLN A 374 20.16 -35.21 14.28
N LEU A 375 21.27 -34.76 14.85
CA LEU A 375 21.45 -33.40 15.35
C LEU A 375 21.39 -32.38 14.21
N VAL A 376 22.08 -32.66 13.09
CA VAL A 376 22.07 -31.80 11.90
C VAL A 376 20.67 -31.71 11.29
N TYR A 377 19.96 -32.83 11.15
CA TYR A 377 18.58 -32.82 10.65
C TYR A 377 17.65 -31.99 11.56
N LYS A 378 17.80 -32.12 12.88
CA LYS A 378 17.04 -31.35 13.87
C LYS A 378 17.35 -29.85 13.78
N ASP A 379 18.61 -29.47 13.61
CA ASP A 379 19.04 -28.08 13.45
C ASP A 379 18.48 -27.46 12.15
N ILE A 380 18.62 -28.16 11.02
CA ILE A 380 18.10 -27.70 9.72
C ILE A 380 16.57 -27.54 9.80
N LYS A 381 15.86 -28.50 10.40
CA LYS A 381 14.41 -28.43 10.58
C LYS A 381 13.98 -27.26 11.46
N ALA A 382 14.73 -26.97 12.53
CA ALA A 382 14.48 -25.81 13.39
C ALA A 382 14.69 -24.50 12.63
N ARG A 383 15.79 -24.38 11.88
CA ARG A 383 16.10 -23.18 11.07
C ARG A 383 15.08 -22.94 9.97
N ILE A 384 14.64 -23.98 9.26
CA ILE A 384 13.55 -23.88 8.27
C ILE A 384 12.23 -23.48 8.94
N SER A 385 11.93 -23.96 10.16
CA SER A 385 10.71 -23.58 10.89
C SER A 385 10.73 -22.11 11.32
N VAL A 386 11.88 -21.58 11.74
CA VAL A 386 12.06 -20.15 12.04
C VAL A 386 11.87 -19.32 10.78
N LEU A 387 12.56 -19.70 9.70
CA LEU A 387 12.45 -19.03 8.40
C LEU A 387 11.01 -19.11 7.83
N LYS A 388 10.26 -20.17 8.13
CA LYS A 388 8.84 -20.31 7.73
C LYS A 388 7.95 -19.30 8.46
N ALA A 389 8.14 -19.16 9.77
CA ALA A 389 7.39 -18.20 10.57
C ALA A 389 7.61 -16.76 10.07
N GLU A 390 8.86 -16.41 9.72
CA GLU A 390 9.21 -15.12 9.15
C GLU A 390 8.60 -14.90 7.75
N CYS A 391 8.56 -15.94 6.92
CA CYS A 391 8.00 -15.85 5.56
C CYS A 391 6.48 -15.80 5.52
N GLN A 392 5.81 -16.56 6.38
CA GLN A 392 4.34 -16.51 6.52
C GLN A 392 3.89 -15.14 7.02
N GLN A 393 4.65 -14.53 7.94
CA GLN A 393 4.45 -13.14 8.36
C GLN A 393 4.57 -12.20 7.14
N GLN A 394 5.64 -12.29 6.35
CA GLN A 394 5.81 -11.44 5.16
C GLN A 394 4.76 -11.66 4.04
N ALA A 395 4.38 -12.91 3.75
CA ALA A 395 3.41 -13.23 2.70
C ALA A 395 1.98 -12.84 3.08
N GLU A 396 1.60 -13.00 4.36
CA GLU A 396 0.34 -12.50 4.87
C GLU A 396 0.29 -10.97 4.94
N MET A 397 1.42 -10.31 5.20
CA MET A 397 1.55 -8.86 5.12
C MET A 397 1.27 -8.37 3.69
N LYS A 398 1.88 -8.99 2.67
CA LYS A 398 1.67 -8.68 1.25
C LYS A 398 0.23 -8.92 0.77
N LYS A 399 -0.34 -10.07 1.11
CA LYS A 399 -1.72 -10.42 0.71
C LYS A 399 -2.75 -9.47 1.32
N LYS A 400 -2.47 -8.94 2.53
CA LYS A 400 -3.29 -7.92 3.18
C LYS A 400 -3.11 -6.53 2.55
N VAL A 401 -1.93 -6.19 2.03
CA VAL A 401 -1.72 -4.96 1.25
C VAL A 401 -2.48 -5.01 -0.08
N GLU A 402 -2.39 -6.12 -0.84
CA GLU A 402 -3.14 -6.27 -2.10
C GLU A 402 -4.67 -6.31 -1.91
N GLU A 403 -5.17 -6.99 -0.86
CA GLU A 403 -6.60 -7.06 -0.55
C GLU A 403 -7.13 -5.71 -0.02
N VAL A 404 -6.27 -4.91 0.62
CA VAL A 404 -6.56 -3.52 0.98
C VAL A 404 -6.56 -2.63 -0.26
N ASP A 405 -5.59 -2.74 -1.17
CA ASP A 405 -5.55 -1.96 -2.42
C ASP A 405 -6.73 -2.24 -3.36
N GLU A 406 -7.15 -3.50 -3.50
CA GLU A 406 -8.38 -3.85 -4.24
C GLU A 406 -9.64 -3.28 -3.57
N SER A 407 -9.67 -3.22 -2.23
CA SER A 407 -10.78 -2.60 -1.49
C SER A 407 -10.74 -1.07 -1.51
N VAL A 408 -9.55 -0.48 -1.63
CA VAL A 408 -9.30 0.96 -1.76
C VAL A 408 -9.69 1.42 -3.16
N GLN A 409 -9.34 0.71 -4.24
CA GLN A 409 -9.80 1.03 -5.61
C GLN A 409 -11.32 1.09 -5.77
N VAL A 410 -12.08 0.33 -4.96
CA VAL A 410 -13.56 0.38 -4.96
C VAL A 410 -14.10 1.52 -4.07
N SER A 411 -13.29 2.04 -3.14
CA SER A 411 -13.68 3.04 -2.14
C SER A 411 -13.23 4.47 -2.49
N THR A 412 -12.10 4.66 -3.17
CA THR A 412 -11.58 5.98 -3.59
C THR A 412 -12.24 6.53 -4.86
N LEU A 413 -13.04 5.72 -5.57
CA LEU A 413 -13.94 6.21 -6.64
C LEU A 413 -15.37 6.49 -6.14
N ARG A 414 -15.50 6.96 -4.90
CA ARG A 414 -16.68 7.74 -4.49
C ARG A 414 -16.23 9.13 -4.09
N PHE A 415 -16.11 9.99 -5.10
CA PHE A 415 -16.14 11.42 -4.90
C PHE A 415 -17.41 11.76 -4.12
N GLU A 416 -17.26 12.14 -2.85
CA GLU A 416 -18.29 12.86 -2.12
C GLU A 416 -18.43 14.24 -2.75
N GLN A 417 -19.26 14.34 -3.80
CA GLN A 417 -19.91 15.60 -4.13
C GLN A 417 -21.15 15.74 -3.27
N ASP A 418 -21.00 16.51 -2.21
CA ASP A 418 -22.08 16.92 -1.34
C ASP A 418 -22.97 17.92 -2.11
N THR A 419 -24.10 17.47 -2.66
CA THR A 419 -25.22 18.38 -3.00
C THR A 419 -26.57 17.66 -3.02
N ALA A 420 -27.37 17.97 -1.99
CA ALA A 420 -28.83 18.01 -1.93
C ALA A 420 -29.67 17.31 -3.04
N VAL A 421 -30.55 16.41 -2.56
CA VAL A 421 -31.88 16.09 -3.12
C VAL A 421 -31.93 15.82 -4.62
N GLN A 422 -31.82 14.56 -5.03
CA GLN A 422 -32.42 14.11 -6.29
C GLN A 422 -32.98 12.68 -6.17
N VAL A 423 -34.19 12.54 -6.70
CA VAL A 423 -35.07 11.38 -6.60
C VAL A 423 -34.67 10.35 -7.65
N ASP A 424 -34.53 9.09 -7.25
CA ASP A 424 -34.28 7.94 -8.14
C ASP A 424 -35.35 7.84 -9.24
N THR A 425 -35.03 8.27 -10.46
CA THR A 425 -35.88 8.03 -11.64
C THR A 425 -35.11 7.58 -12.88
N LEU A 426 -33.96 6.90 -12.76
CA LEU A 426 -33.31 6.31 -13.94
C LEU A 426 -32.92 4.83 -13.75
N PRO A 427 -33.06 3.99 -14.81
CA PRO A 427 -32.77 2.55 -14.72
C PRO A 427 -31.27 2.30 -14.50
N PRO A 428 -30.89 1.10 -14.02
CA PRO A 428 -29.52 0.81 -13.63
C PRO A 428 -28.58 0.99 -14.81
N LEU A 429 -27.70 1.98 -14.72
CA LEU A 429 -26.67 2.25 -15.71
C LEU A 429 -25.74 1.04 -15.78
N MET A 430 -25.72 0.43 -16.96
CA MET A 430 -24.70 -0.52 -17.38
C MET A 430 -23.33 0.16 -17.15
N ARG A 431 -22.45 -0.49 -16.38
CA ARG A 431 -21.10 0.01 -16.10
C ARG A 431 -20.37 0.21 -17.45
N LEU A 432 -20.32 1.43 -17.95
CA LEU A 432 -19.40 1.81 -19.02
C LEU A 432 -18.01 1.90 -18.39
N THR A 433 -17.06 1.11 -18.88
CA THR A 433 -15.65 1.32 -18.58
C THR A 433 -15.16 2.61 -19.26
N SER A 434 -14.04 3.19 -18.83
CA SER A 434 -13.42 4.36 -19.49
C SER A 434 -13.20 4.13 -20.99
N ARG A 435 -12.87 2.89 -21.36
CA ARG A 435 -12.81 2.42 -22.75
C ARG A 435 -14.14 2.49 -23.48
N ASP A 436 -15.24 2.13 -22.84
CA ASP A 436 -16.58 2.19 -23.43
C ASP A 436 -17.08 3.63 -23.58
N ALA A 437 -16.74 4.51 -22.63
CA ALA A 437 -17.01 5.94 -22.74
C ALA A 437 -16.20 6.57 -23.88
N TYR A 438 -14.92 6.23 -24.01
CA TYR A 438 -14.07 6.66 -25.11
C TYR A 438 -14.60 6.16 -26.46
N LEU A 439 -14.97 4.88 -26.57
CA LEU A 439 -15.58 4.34 -27.79
C LEU A 439 -16.90 5.04 -28.13
N TYR A 440 -17.73 5.33 -27.13
CA TYR A 440 -18.99 6.03 -27.33
C TYR A 440 -18.80 7.46 -27.82
N GLU A 441 -17.85 8.21 -27.23
CA GLU A 441 -17.52 9.56 -27.68
C GLU A 441 -16.89 9.56 -29.08
N LEU A 442 -16.02 8.60 -29.38
CA LEU A 442 -15.39 8.49 -30.69
C LEU A 442 -16.40 8.10 -31.77
N GLU A 443 -17.36 7.23 -31.46
CA GLU A 443 -18.51 6.94 -32.33
C GLU A 443 -19.45 8.13 -32.48
N ALA A 444 -19.64 8.94 -31.44
CA ALA A 444 -20.42 10.18 -31.52
C ALA A 444 -19.73 11.24 -32.39
N ALA A 445 -18.43 11.45 -32.20
CA ALA A 445 -17.61 12.37 -32.98
C ALA A 445 -17.53 11.95 -34.46
N LEU A 446 -17.37 10.65 -34.75
CA LEU A 446 -17.40 10.12 -36.11
C LEU A 446 -18.77 10.32 -36.77
N ARG A 447 -19.86 10.09 -36.04
CA ARG A 447 -21.22 10.36 -36.56
C ARG A 447 -21.44 11.84 -36.83
N GLU A 448 -21.00 12.72 -35.93
CA GLU A 448 -21.15 14.16 -36.09
C GLU A 448 -20.29 14.67 -37.27
N SER A 449 -19.07 14.16 -37.42
CA SER A 449 -18.20 14.46 -38.56
C SER A 449 -18.81 14.00 -39.88
N SER A 450 -19.38 12.79 -39.92
CA SER A 450 -20.13 12.30 -41.08
C SER A 450 -21.32 13.19 -41.40
N GLN A 451 -22.12 13.58 -40.42
CA GLN A 451 -23.26 14.48 -40.62
C GLN A 451 -22.84 15.87 -41.12
N ASN A 452 -21.72 16.39 -40.63
CA ASN A 452 -21.18 17.67 -41.08
C ASN A 452 -20.67 17.59 -42.53
N LEU A 453 -20.04 16.49 -42.91
CA LEU A 453 -19.63 16.22 -44.29
C LEU A 453 -20.83 16.06 -45.21
N ASP A 454 -21.88 15.35 -44.78
CA ASP A 454 -23.14 15.20 -45.53
C ASP A 454 -23.83 16.56 -45.73
N CYS A 455 -23.89 17.40 -44.69
CA CYS A 455 -24.44 18.76 -44.77
C CYS A 455 -23.60 19.67 -45.69
N LEU A 456 -22.28 19.52 -45.68
CA LEU A 456 -21.38 20.25 -46.57
C LEU A 456 -21.55 19.79 -48.02
N GLU A 457 -21.67 18.48 -48.24
CA GLU A 457 -21.92 17.90 -49.56
C GLU A 457 -23.29 18.33 -50.11
N GLU A 458 -24.32 18.38 -49.26
CA GLU A 458 -25.65 18.88 -49.64
C GLU A 458 -25.63 20.38 -49.97
N ALA A 459 -24.88 21.18 -49.22
CA ALA A 459 -24.66 22.60 -49.51
C ALA A 459 -23.90 22.82 -50.83
N LEU A 460 -23.00 21.91 -51.21
CA LEU A 460 -22.27 21.94 -52.47
C LEU A 460 -23.12 21.41 -53.65
N ARG A 461 -24.06 20.48 -53.40
CA ARG A 461 -24.95 19.87 -54.40
C ARG A 461 -26.20 20.69 -54.74
N CYS A 462 -26.46 21.82 -54.06
CA CYS A 462 -27.53 22.75 -54.41
C CYS A 462 -27.01 23.93 -55.25
N PRO A 463 -26.88 23.81 -56.58
CA PRO A 463 -26.72 24.97 -57.43
C PRO A 463 -28.10 25.57 -57.77
N THR A 464 -28.15 26.90 -57.76
CA THR A 464 -29.04 27.83 -58.53
C THR A 464 -30.26 28.47 -57.82
N PRO A 465 -30.81 29.60 -58.32
CA PRO A 465 -30.24 30.68 -59.16
C PRO A 465 -30.45 32.11 -58.59
N GLN A 466 -29.63 33.05 -59.06
CA GLN A 466 -29.87 34.50 -59.19
C GLN A 466 -30.78 35.20 -58.14
N GLN A 467 -30.16 35.92 -57.19
CA GLN A 467 -30.49 37.33 -56.98
C GLN A 467 -29.35 38.05 -56.24
N VAL A 468 -28.85 39.09 -56.91
CA VAL A 468 -27.75 39.97 -56.51
C VAL A 468 -28.19 40.80 -55.30
N SER A 469 -27.99 40.31 -54.07
CA SER A 469 -28.01 41.15 -52.83
C SER A 469 -27.70 40.42 -51.50
N ARG A 470 -27.11 39.22 -51.48
CA ARG A 470 -26.76 38.53 -50.21
C ARG A 470 -25.36 37.90 -50.14
N SER A 471 -24.35 38.54 -50.73
CA SER A 471 -22.95 38.08 -50.66
C SER A 471 -22.40 37.95 -49.23
N HIS A 472 -22.96 38.66 -48.24
CA HIS A 472 -22.46 38.62 -46.85
C HIS A 472 -23.05 37.53 -45.95
N ARG A 473 -24.15 36.86 -46.31
CA ARG A 473 -24.71 35.80 -45.45
C ARG A 473 -24.04 34.44 -45.68
N ASN A 474 -23.79 34.09 -46.94
CA ASN A 474 -23.23 32.78 -47.30
C ASN A 474 -21.75 32.66 -46.92
N SER A 475 -20.97 33.74 -47.08
CA SER A 475 -19.59 33.79 -46.56
C SER A 475 -19.56 33.65 -45.04
N SER A 476 -20.50 34.26 -44.31
CA SER A 476 -20.53 34.12 -42.84
C SER A 476 -20.92 32.72 -42.37
N GLN A 477 -21.78 32.01 -43.12
CA GLN A 477 -22.16 30.63 -42.78
C GLN A 477 -21.03 29.65 -43.08
N LEU A 478 -20.35 29.82 -44.22
CA LEU A 478 -19.23 28.97 -44.62
C LEU A 478 -18.01 29.22 -43.73
N SER A 479 -17.71 30.47 -43.36
CA SER A 479 -16.68 30.80 -42.36
C SER A 479 -17.04 30.31 -40.97
N LYS A 480 -18.33 30.29 -40.58
CA LYS A 480 -18.76 29.69 -39.31
C LYS A 480 -18.55 28.18 -39.33
N LEU A 481 -18.96 27.48 -40.39
CA LEU A 481 -18.74 26.04 -40.53
C LEU A 481 -17.25 25.65 -40.52
N ILE A 482 -16.40 26.43 -41.22
CA ILE A 482 -14.94 26.24 -41.18
C ILE A 482 -14.40 26.48 -39.76
N ALA A 483 -14.81 27.56 -39.09
CA ALA A 483 -14.39 27.85 -37.73
C ALA A 483 -14.88 26.79 -36.72
N THR A 484 -16.06 26.21 -36.91
CA THR A 484 -16.53 25.10 -36.07
C THR A 484 -15.70 23.84 -36.31
N CYS A 485 -15.31 23.54 -37.55
CA CYS A 485 -14.42 22.43 -37.86
C CYS A 485 -12.99 22.64 -37.32
N GLU A 486 -12.44 23.85 -37.42
CA GLU A 486 -11.09 24.19 -36.93
C GLU A 486 -11.02 24.23 -35.39
N SER A 487 -12.06 24.77 -34.73
CA SER A 487 -12.20 24.74 -33.27
C SER A 487 -12.27 23.31 -32.74
N LYS A 488 -12.96 22.41 -33.44
CA LYS A 488 -13.12 21.02 -33.00
C LYS A 488 -11.90 20.15 -33.30
N HIS A 489 -11.16 20.43 -34.39
CA HIS A 489 -9.87 19.79 -34.64
C HIS A 489 -8.84 20.16 -33.56
N ARG A 490 -8.92 21.37 -32.98
CA ARG A 490 -8.07 21.77 -31.85
C ARG A 490 -8.46 21.11 -30.54
N THR A 491 -9.75 20.84 -30.29
CA THR A 491 -10.16 20.05 -29.12
C THR A 491 -9.76 18.59 -29.24
N ASP A 492 -9.80 18.00 -30.45
CA ASP A 492 -9.27 16.64 -30.70
C ASP A 492 -7.74 16.56 -30.55
N GLN A 493 -7.01 17.64 -30.87
CA GLN A 493 -5.57 17.71 -30.60
C GLN A 493 -5.29 17.88 -29.10
N ALA A 494 -6.04 18.73 -28.39
CA ALA A 494 -5.89 18.91 -26.94
C ALA A 494 -6.19 17.62 -26.15
N PHE A 495 -7.12 16.79 -26.62
CA PHE A 495 -7.40 15.49 -25.98
C PHE A 495 -6.40 14.39 -26.33
N LYS A 496 -5.66 14.53 -27.44
CA LYS A 496 -4.58 13.62 -27.80
C LYS A 496 -3.35 13.78 -26.89
N TYR A 497 -3.22 14.92 -26.21
CA TYR A 497 -2.19 15.20 -25.19
C TYR A 497 -2.62 14.79 -23.77
N PHE A 498 -3.79 14.16 -23.59
CA PHE A 498 -4.26 13.69 -22.28
C PHE A 498 -4.13 12.16 -22.11
N VAL A 499 -3.62 11.44 -23.13
CA VAL A 499 -3.54 9.95 -23.15
C VAL A 499 -2.23 9.42 -23.75
N ASP A 500 -1.30 10.30 -24.13
CA ASP A 500 0.14 9.95 -24.10
C ASP A 500 0.67 10.59 -22.81
#